data_AF-A0A0D2AIV6-F1
#
_entry.id   AF-A0A0D2AIV6-F1
#
_cell.length_a   1.000
_cell.length_b   1.000
_cell.length_c   1.000
_cell.angle_alpha   90.00
_cell.angle_beta   90.00
_cell.angle_gamma   90.00
#
_symmetry.space_group_name_H-M   'P 1'
#
loop_
_entity.id
_entity.type
_entity.pdbx_description
1 polymer ?
#
loop_
_entity_poly.entity_id
_entity_poly.type
_entity_poly.pdbx_seq_one_letter_code
_entity_poly.pdbx_strand_id
1 'polypeptide(L)'
;MPFFRRQWFHRIWVLQEIRFAREAVIICGSKAVDWSSFQAFKYWNNTMKWVKHLPYVIQWSLVRYSRGNVNNEFLSAYPKRLHRKLKLTRHIGATDPRDKVFAILPLPDWEEAKFWEQKSARLRSEVESESSEADGEDDDQNLNAIQAQNKKERNKELVRHAYEEDVSWTKQETQGVNIKEDYGTPAAELFTQLAMDLINVLGLSVLSDISSPVAMTGLPSWAPDWNANNKDQSVGRSRRAERQLAHTT
;
A
#
# COMPACT_ATOMS: atom_id res chain seq x y z
N MET A 1 -18.11 14.67 12.35
CA MET A 1 -18.15 13.37 13.04
C MET A 1 -17.07 13.30 14.11
N PRO A 2 -17.42 13.46 15.40
CA PRO A 2 -16.47 13.31 16.52
C PRO A 2 -15.81 11.93 16.59
N PHE A 3 -16.46 10.91 16.01
CA PHE A 3 -15.98 9.53 16.08
C PHE A 3 -14.59 9.31 15.48
N PHE A 4 -14.37 9.85 14.27
CA PHE A 4 -13.11 9.73 13.57
C PHE A 4 -11.99 10.61 14.15
N ARG A 5 -12.28 11.47 15.14
CA ARG A 5 -11.27 12.28 15.83
C ARG A 5 -10.57 11.53 16.96
N ARG A 6 -10.97 10.29 17.25
CA ARG A 6 -10.33 9.46 18.29
C ARG A 6 -8.88 9.16 17.92
N GLN A 7 -8.01 9.09 18.93
CA GLN A 7 -6.56 8.91 18.73
C GLN A 7 -6.21 7.62 17.99
N TRP A 8 -6.97 6.54 18.20
CA TRP A 8 -6.73 5.26 17.53
C TRP A 8 -6.63 5.42 16.00
N PHE A 9 -7.55 6.15 15.37
CA PHE A 9 -7.55 6.38 13.91
C PHE A 9 -6.31 7.12 13.38
N HIS A 10 -5.50 7.69 14.26
CA HIS A 10 -4.35 8.53 13.94
C HIS A 10 -3.03 7.94 14.44
N ARG A 11 -2.99 6.67 14.85
CA ARG A 11 -1.74 5.99 15.23
C ARG A 11 -1.21 5.17 14.06
N ILE A 12 0.09 5.28 13.79
CA ILE A 12 0.72 4.60 12.65
C ILE A 12 0.61 3.07 12.73
N TRP A 13 0.73 2.51 13.93
CA TRP A 13 0.62 1.06 14.19
C TRP A 13 -0.73 0.46 13.81
N VAL A 14 -1.81 1.26 13.78
CA VAL A 14 -3.13 0.78 13.38
C VAL A 14 -3.14 0.25 11.95
N LEU A 15 -2.22 0.71 11.10
CA LEU A 15 -2.06 0.15 9.77
C LEU A 15 -1.72 -1.33 9.82
N GLN A 16 -0.80 -1.74 10.69
CA GLN A 16 -0.47 -3.15 10.89
C GLN A 16 -1.60 -3.89 11.63
N GLU A 17 -2.15 -3.31 12.70
CA GLU A 17 -3.25 -3.92 13.48
C GLU A 17 -4.39 -4.36 12.56
N ILE A 18 -4.74 -3.52 11.58
CA ILE A 18 -5.80 -3.80 10.63
C ILE A 18 -5.34 -4.67 9.46
N ARG A 19 -4.15 -4.42 8.89
CA ARG A 19 -3.70 -5.17 7.71
C ARG A 19 -3.41 -6.62 8.05
N PHE A 20 -2.73 -6.88 9.16
CA PHE A 20 -2.31 -8.23 9.54
C PHE A 20 -3.38 -9.02 10.30
N ALA A 21 -4.48 -8.36 10.70
CA ALA A 21 -5.60 -9.03 11.33
C ALA A 21 -6.22 -10.08 10.38
N ARG A 22 -6.43 -11.28 10.91
CA ARG A 22 -7.30 -12.29 10.27
C ARG A 22 -8.76 -11.85 10.35
N GLU A 23 -9.14 -11.32 11.52
CA GLU A 23 -10.44 -10.75 11.81
C GLU A 23 -10.24 -9.49 12.64
N ALA A 24 -10.99 -8.43 12.32
CA ALA A 24 -10.88 -7.14 12.99
C ALA A 24 -12.27 -6.64 13.38
N VAL A 25 -12.40 -6.28 14.65
CA VAL A 25 -13.61 -5.70 15.24
C VAL A 25 -13.23 -4.41 15.93
N ILE A 26 -13.93 -3.32 15.61
CA ILE A 26 -13.74 -2.03 16.31
C ILE A 26 -14.71 -1.97 17.48
N ILE A 27 -14.17 -1.75 18.67
CA ILE A 27 -14.93 -1.56 19.90
C ILE A 27 -14.88 -0.07 20.28
N CYS A 28 -16.04 0.51 20.58
CA CYS A 28 -16.18 1.88 21.03
C CYS A 28 -17.24 1.99 22.14
N GLY A 29 -16.80 1.93 23.40
CA GLY A 29 -17.72 1.85 24.54
C GLY A 29 -18.44 0.49 24.54
N SER A 30 -19.78 0.52 24.59
CA SER A 30 -20.62 -0.69 24.54
C SER A 30 -20.93 -1.19 23.12
N LYS A 31 -20.38 -0.56 22.09
CA LYS A 31 -20.64 -0.92 20.69
C LYS A 31 -19.44 -1.65 20.08
N ALA A 32 -19.72 -2.69 19.31
CA ALA A 32 -18.76 -3.42 18.50
C ALA A 32 -19.22 -3.44 17.04
N VAL A 33 -18.29 -3.28 16.11
CA VAL A 33 -18.57 -3.25 14.67
C VAL A 33 -17.44 -3.95 13.92
N ASP A 34 -17.79 -4.90 13.08
CA ASP A 34 -16.83 -5.60 12.22
C ASP A 34 -16.17 -4.64 11.24
N TRP A 35 -14.90 -4.91 10.93
CA TRP A 35 -14.15 -4.11 9.96
C TRP A 35 -14.81 -4.05 8.58
N SER A 36 -15.52 -5.11 8.17
CA SER A 36 -16.34 -5.17 6.96
C SER A 36 -17.30 -3.98 6.82
N SER A 37 -17.85 -3.49 7.94
CA SER A 37 -18.75 -2.33 7.97
C SER A 37 -18.05 -1.03 7.58
N PHE A 38 -16.77 -0.87 7.94
CA PHE A 38 -15.98 0.28 7.50
C PHE A 38 -15.71 0.23 5.99
N GLN A 39 -15.61 -0.97 5.42
CA GLN A 39 -15.49 -1.17 3.97
C GLN A 39 -16.72 -0.65 3.22
N ALA A 40 -17.90 -1.08 3.66
CA ALA A 40 -19.18 -0.60 3.14
C ALA A 40 -19.32 0.92 3.31
N PHE A 41 -18.97 1.43 4.51
CA PHE A 41 -19.05 2.86 4.80
C PHE A 41 -18.17 3.71 3.89
N LYS A 42 -16.91 3.33 3.61
CA LYS A 42 -16.07 4.09 2.65
C LYS A 42 -16.69 4.11 1.27
N TYR A 43 -17.18 2.96 0.78
CA TYR A 43 -17.79 2.90 -0.55
C TYR A 43 -18.98 3.86 -0.65
N TRP A 44 -19.86 3.82 0.36
CA TRP A 44 -20.98 4.75 0.46
C TRP A 44 -20.52 6.22 0.57
N ASN A 45 -19.49 6.50 1.40
CA ASN A 45 -18.98 7.85 1.61
C ASN A 45 -18.30 8.43 0.36
N ASN A 46 -17.70 7.59 -0.50
CA ASN A 46 -17.13 8.05 -1.77
C ASN A 46 -18.21 8.58 -2.72
N THR A 47 -19.41 7.98 -2.70
CA THR A 47 -20.55 8.42 -3.49
C THR A 47 -21.20 9.66 -2.86
N MET A 48 -21.48 9.60 -1.56
CA MET A 48 -22.29 10.61 -0.88
C MET A 48 -21.48 11.82 -0.38
N LYS A 49 -20.15 11.69 -0.26
CA LYS A 49 -19.22 12.73 0.23
C LYS A 49 -19.60 13.33 1.59
N TRP A 50 -20.26 12.55 2.45
CA TRP A 50 -20.76 13.03 3.74
C TRP A 50 -19.64 13.43 4.70
N VAL A 51 -18.57 12.62 4.75
CA VAL A 51 -17.37 12.89 5.54
C VAL A 51 -16.25 13.30 4.60
N LYS A 52 -15.86 14.58 4.68
CA LYS A 52 -14.82 15.19 3.84
C LYS A 52 -13.43 14.59 4.03
N HIS A 53 -13.08 14.27 5.27
CA HIS A 53 -11.77 13.72 5.63
C HIS A 53 -11.95 12.46 6.46
N LEU A 54 -11.80 11.31 5.80
CA LEU A 54 -11.71 10.02 6.47
C LEU A 54 -10.30 9.84 7.01
N PRO A 55 -10.12 9.18 8.16
CA PRO A 55 -8.79 8.81 8.63
C PRO A 55 -8.07 7.95 7.59
N TYR A 56 -6.74 8.10 7.52
CA TYR A 56 -5.93 7.38 6.54
C TYR A 56 -6.14 5.86 6.60
N VAL A 57 -6.23 5.28 7.80
CA VAL A 57 -6.52 3.84 7.94
C VAL A 57 -7.81 3.45 7.21
N ILE A 58 -8.88 4.26 7.27
CA ILE A 58 -10.14 3.97 6.56
C ILE A 58 -9.99 4.23 5.05
N GLN A 59 -9.32 5.32 4.68
CA GLN A 59 -9.12 5.64 3.27
C GLN A 59 -8.29 4.57 2.55
N TRP A 60 -7.29 4.00 3.23
CA TRP A 60 -6.22 3.21 2.61
C TRP A 60 -6.41 1.69 2.76
N SER A 61 -6.99 1.22 3.88
CA SER A 61 -7.29 -0.22 4.12
C SER A 61 -8.26 -0.88 3.13
N LEU A 62 -8.91 -0.08 2.28
CA LEU A 62 -10.03 -0.48 1.43
C LEU A 62 -9.75 -0.30 -0.06
N VAL A 63 -8.47 -0.27 -0.45
CA VAL A 63 -8.12 -0.49 -1.85
C VAL A 63 -8.50 -1.94 -2.14
N ARG A 64 -9.67 -2.14 -2.76
CA ARG A 64 -10.03 -3.42 -3.34
C ARG A 64 -9.03 -3.69 -4.46
N TYR A 65 -8.32 -4.81 -4.39
CA TYR A 65 -7.33 -5.27 -5.38
C TYR A 65 -7.92 -5.61 -6.75
N SER A 66 -9.10 -5.09 -7.12
CA SER A 66 -9.83 -5.53 -8.30
C SER A 66 -10.14 -4.39 -9.27
N ARG A 67 -9.66 -4.61 -10.51
CA ARG A 67 -10.37 -4.42 -11.80
C ARG A 67 -10.11 -3.21 -12.69
N GLY A 68 -9.10 -2.35 -12.51
CA GLY A 68 -8.91 -1.31 -13.55
C GLY A 68 -7.61 -0.54 -13.72
N ASN A 69 -6.68 -0.55 -12.76
CA ASN A 69 -5.42 0.22 -12.92
C ASN A 69 -4.28 -0.23 -11.99
N VAL A 70 -4.35 -1.47 -11.50
CA VAL A 70 -3.44 -2.01 -10.45
C VAL A 70 -2.14 -2.55 -10.98
N ASN A 71 -1.97 -2.69 -12.30
CA ASN A 71 -0.75 -3.25 -12.87
C ASN A 71 0.47 -2.39 -12.53
N ASN A 72 0.38 -1.05 -12.45
CA ASN A 72 1.57 -0.22 -12.20
C ASN A 72 1.95 -0.03 -10.73
N GLU A 73 1.09 -0.37 -9.76
CA GLU A 73 1.37 -0.06 -8.35
C GLU A 73 2.09 -1.20 -7.62
N PHE A 74 1.68 -2.45 -7.85
CA PHE A 74 2.30 -3.62 -7.22
C PHE A 74 3.44 -4.23 -8.02
N LEU A 75 3.54 -3.95 -9.33
CA LEU A 75 4.73 -4.28 -10.13
C LEU A 75 5.91 -3.32 -9.87
N SER A 76 5.76 -2.35 -8.97
CA SER A 76 6.84 -1.42 -8.67
C SER A 76 7.80 -1.99 -7.63
N ALA A 77 9.10 -1.75 -7.82
CA ALA A 77 10.16 -2.12 -6.89
C ALA A 77 9.82 -1.78 -5.43
N TYR A 78 10.22 -2.63 -4.48
CA TYR A 78 9.98 -2.44 -3.06
C TYR A 78 10.33 -1.02 -2.55
N PRO A 79 11.52 -0.45 -2.87
CA PRO A 79 11.89 0.88 -2.37
C PRO A 79 10.91 1.97 -2.83
N LYS A 80 10.36 1.86 -4.04
CA LYS A 80 9.38 2.82 -4.58
C LYS A 80 8.05 2.74 -3.83
N ARG A 81 7.59 1.52 -3.50
CA ARG A 81 6.39 1.29 -2.68
C ARG A 81 6.58 1.80 -1.25
N LEU A 82 7.73 1.51 -0.65
CA LEU A 82 8.09 1.99 0.69
C LEU A 82 8.11 3.52 0.75
N HIS A 83 8.85 4.17 -0.15
CA HIS A 83 8.93 5.63 -0.24
C HIS A 83 7.54 6.27 -0.39
N ARG A 84 6.69 5.72 -1.25
CA ARG A 84 5.31 6.21 -1.43
C ARG A 84 4.51 6.13 -0.13
N LYS A 85 4.62 5.03 0.63
CA LYS A 85 3.91 4.89 1.91
C LYS A 85 4.42 5.88 2.95
N LEU A 86 5.73 6.02 3.11
CA LEU A 86 6.34 6.96 4.05
C LEU A 86 5.87 8.40 3.80
N LYS A 87 5.73 8.78 2.53
CA LYS A 87 5.13 10.07 2.13
C LYS A 87 3.67 10.18 2.56
N LEU A 88 2.87 9.16 2.22
CA LEU A 88 1.42 9.16 2.46
C LEU A 88 1.05 9.08 3.93
N THR A 89 1.89 8.49 4.78
CA THR A 89 1.62 8.28 6.22
C THR A 89 2.30 9.30 7.12
N ARG A 90 3.01 10.26 6.55
CA ARG A 90 3.72 11.32 7.28
C ARG A 90 2.85 12.09 8.28
N HIS A 91 1.58 12.34 7.95
CA HIS A 91 0.63 13.07 8.80
C HIS A 91 0.01 12.23 9.93
N ILE A 92 0.27 10.92 9.96
CA ILE A 92 -0.24 10.01 10.99
C ILE A 92 0.62 10.15 12.25
N GLY A 93 0.04 10.06 13.43
CA GLY A 93 0.76 10.20 14.69
C GLY A 93 1.63 8.98 15.02
N ALA A 94 2.80 9.26 15.59
CA ALA A 94 3.69 8.32 16.25
C ALA A 94 4.26 8.97 17.50
N THR A 95 4.37 8.23 18.61
CA THR A 95 5.02 8.73 19.83
C THR A 95 6.54 8.64 19.67
N ASP A 96 7.03 7.50 19.21
CA ASP A 96 8.40 7.33 18.78
C ASP A 96 8.52 7.65 17.28
N PRO A 97 9.37 8.60 16.85
CA PRO A 97 9.52 8.92 15.44
C PRO A 97 9.92 7.73 14.57
N ARG A 98 10.62 6.73 15.13
CA ARG A 98 11.07 5.53 14.40
C ARG A 98 9.91 4.64 13.96
N ASP A 99 8.80 4.69 14.70
CA ASP A 99 7.57 3.96 14.33
C ASP A 99 7.02 4.41 12.96
N LYS A 100 7.38 5.60 12.47
CA LYS A 100 7.05 6.04 11.10
C LYS A 100 7.63 5.14 10.02
N VAL A 101 8.79 4.57 10.29
CA VAL A 101 9.48 3.65 9.40
C VAL A 101 9.05 2.22 9.73
N PHE A 102 9.19 1.79 10.99
CA PHE A 102 8.98 0.39 11.38
C PHE A 102 7.53 -0.07 11.20
N ALA A 103 6.55 0.78 11.47
CA ALA A 103 5.15 0.42 11.22
C ALA A 103 4.84 0.21 9.72
N ILE A 104 5.63 0.82 8.82
CA ILE A 104 5.41 0.77 7.37
C ILE A 104 6.25 -0.30 6.70
N LEU A 105 7.45 -0.56 7.20
CA LEU A 105 8.47 -1.44 6.61
C LEU A 105 7.91 -2.80 6.09
N PRO A 106 7.08 -3.55 6.84
CA PRO A 106 6.57 -4.85 6.37
C PRO A 106 5.34 -4.74 5.45
N LEU A 107 4.71 -3.57 5.35
CA LEU A 107 3.43 -3.43 4.62
C LEU A 107 3.54 -3.65 3.10
N PRO A 108 4.54 -3.09 2.37
CA PRO A 108 4.64 -3.31 0.93
C PRO A 108 4.70 -4.78 0.52
N ASP A 109 5.55 -5.58 1.17
CA ASP A 109 5.74 -6.99 0.85
C ASP A 109 4.53 -7.82 1.23
N TRP A 110 3.93 -7.54 2.40
CA TRP A 110 2.70 -8.21 2.79
C TRP A 110 1.58 -7.96 1.78
N GLU A 111 1.44 -6.73 1.28
CA GLU A 111 0.40 -6.40 0.30
C GLU A 111 0.62 -7.04 -1.06
N GLU A 112 1.86 -7.13 -1.49
CA GLU A 112 2.25 -7.85 -2.70
C GLU A 112 1.94 -9.35 -2.58
N ALA A 113 2.31 -9.97 -1.46
CA ALA A 113 1.99 -11.37 -1.19
C ALA A 113 0.47 -11.61 -1.22
N LYS A 114 -0.33 -10.72 -0.60
CA LYS A 114 -1.80 -10.81 -0.61
C LYS A 114 -2.42 -10.54 -1.97
N PHE A 115 -1.83 -9.67 -2.78
CA PHE A 115 -2.27 -9.45 -4.15
C PHE A 115 -2.12 -10.73 -4.98
N TRP A 116 -0.95 -11.37 -4.91
CA TRP A 116 -0.69 -12.60 -5.64
C TRP A 116 -1.54 -13.77 -5.14
N GLU A 117 -1.71 -13.93 -3.83
CA GLU A 117 -2.61 -14.93 -3.25
C GLU A 117 -4.03 -14.83 -3.82
N GLN A 118 -4.59 -13.62 -3.86
CA GLN A 118 -5.93 -13.36 -4.41
C GLN A 118 -5.99 -13.59 -5.93
N LYS A 119 -4.99 -13.11 -6.68
CA LYS A 119 -4.92 -13.26 -8.14
C LYS A 119 -4.83 -14.74 -8.52
N SER A 120 -3.98 -15.51 -7.84
CA SER A 120 -3.86 -16.95 -8.04
C SER A 120 -5.16 -17.68 -7.68
N ALA A 121 -5.83 -17.32 -6.59
CA ALA A 121 -7.11 -17.91 -6.21
C ALA A 121 -8.21 -17.65 -7.27
N ARG A 122 -8.29 -16.42 -7.79
CA ARG A 122 -9.25 -16.06 -8.84
C ARG A 122 -9.01 -16.85 -10.13
N LEU A 123 -7.76 -16.96 -10.57
CA LEU A 123 -7.40 -17.74 -11.76
C LEU A 123 -7.74 -19.22 -11.60
N ARG A 124 -7.56 -19.80 -10.39
CA ARG A 124 -8.02 -21.17 -10.10
C ARG A 124 -9.53 -21.30 -10.24
N SER A 125 -10.32 -20.36 -9.70
CA SER A 125 -11.78 -20.39 -9.81
C SER A 125 -12.29 -20.23 -11.24
N GLU A 126 -11.67 -19.36 -12.05
CA GLU A 126 -12.04 -19.16 -13.47
C GLU A 126 -11.79 -20.43 -14.29
N VAL A 127 -10.68 -21.14 -14.01
CA VAL A 127 -10.37 -22.43 -14.65
C VAL A 127 -11.32 -23.55 -14.22
N GLU A 128 -11.75 -23.57 -12.96
CA GLU A 128 -12.72 -24.55 -12.45
C GLU A 128 -14.12 -24.35 -13.07
N SER A 129 -14.56 -23.10 -13.25
CA SER A 129 -15.83 -22.80 -13.93
C SER A 129 -15.82 -23.13 -15.43
N GLU A 130 -14.70 -22.91 -16.14
CA GLU A 130 -14.58 -23.28 -17.57
C GLU A 130 -14.61 -24.80 -17.78
N SER A 131 -14.16 -25.60 -16.79
CA SER A 131 -14.18 -27.07 -16.90
C SER A 131 -15.56 -27.69 -16.71
N SER A 132 -16.49 -27.04 -15.99
CA SER A 132 -17.85 -27.56 -15.75
C SER A 132 -18.84 -27.29 -16.90
N GLU A 133 -18.48 -26.44 -17.87
CA GLU A 133 -19.33 -26.13 -19.03
C GLU A 133 -19.08 -27.08 -20.22
N ALA A 134 -18.13 -28.01 -20.11
CA ALA A 134 -17.74 -28.96 -21.17
C ALA A 134 -18.50 -30.31 -21.14
N ASP A 135 -19.44 -30.49 -20.22
CA ASP A 135 -20.22 -31.72 -20.06
C ASP A 135 -21.42 -31.76 -21.05
N GLY A 136 -21.14 -32.02 -22.32
CA GLY A 136 -22.11 -32.41 -23.35
C GLY A 136 -21.65 -33.64 -24.13
N GLU A 137 -22.45 -34.71 -24.12
CA GLU A 137 -22.17 -36.11 -24.55
C GLU A 137 -21.70 -36.23 -26.02
N ASP A 138 -20.46 -36.71 -26.24
CA ASP A 138 -20.01 -37.59 -27.35
C ASP A 138 -18.48 -37.81 -27.27
N ASP A 139 -17.94 -38.86 -27.92
CA ASP A 139 -16.53 -39.32 -27.84
C ASP A 139 -15.42 -38.25 -28.06
N ASP A 140 -15.75 -37.07 -28.59
CA ASP A 140 -14.88 -35.88 -28.63
C ASP A 140 -14.59 -35.29 -27.23
N GLN A 141 -15.36 -35.67 -26.20
CA GLN A 141 -15.16 -35.27 -24.81
C GLN A 141 -13.79 -35.67 -24.26
N ASN A 142 -13.22 -36.82 -24.66
CA ASN A 142 -11.94 -37.26 -24.12
C ASN A 142 -10.78 -36.39 -24.65
N LEU A 143 -10.80 -36.04 -25.94
CA LEU A 143 -9.81 -35.14 -26.52
C LEU A 143 -9.98 -33.71 -25.99
N ASN A 144 -11.23 -33.23 -25.84
CA ASN A 144 -11.52 -31.92 -25.26
C ASN A 144 -11.15 -31.85 -23.76
N ALA A 145 -11.37 -32.92 -23.00
CA ALA A 145 -10.97 -33.02 -21.59
C ALA A 145 -9.44 -33.05 -21.44
N ILE A 146 -8.73 -33.81 -22.27
CA ILE A 146 -7.26 -33.80 -22.31
C ILE A 146 -6.73 -32.42 -22.72
N GLN A 147 -7.33 -31.77 -23.71
CA GLN A 147 -6.95 -30.42 -24.12
C GLN A 147 -7.24 -29.36 -23.03
N ALA A 148 -8.38 -29.46 -22.35
CA ALA A 148 -8.73 -28.60 -21.23
C ALA A 148 -7.77 -28.80 -20.05
N GLN A 149 -7.41 -30.04 -19.74
CA GLN A 149 -6.43 -30.38 -18.70
C GLN A 149 -5.02 -29.88 -19.04
N ASN A 150 -4.58 -30.04 -20.30
CA ASN A 150 -3.31 -29.50 -20.77
C ASN A 150 -3.30 -27.96 -20.78
N LYS A 151 -4.43 -27.31 -21.12
CA LYS A 151 -4.59 -25.85 -21.03
C LYS A 151 -4.55 -25.38 -19.58
N LYS A 152 -5.16 -26.14 -18.65
CA LYS A 152 -5.16 -25.91 -17.21
C LYS A 152 -3.75 -26.00 -16.62
N GLU A 153 -2.99 -27.04 -16.96
CA GLU A 153 -1.60 -27.19 -16.50
C GLU A 153 -0.69 -26.12 -17.11
N ARG A 154 -0.83 -25.80 -18.41
CA ARG A 154 -0.07 -24.70 -19.03
C ARG A 154 -0.36 -23.34 -18.38
N ASN A 155 -1.62 -23.04 -18.07
CA ASN A 155 -1.97 -21.79 -17.40
C ASN A 155 -1.46 -21.73 -15.95
N LYS A 156 -1.49 -22.86 -15.22
CA LYS A 156 -0.85 -22.95 -13.89
C LYS A 156 0.64 -22.68 -13.96
N GLU A 157 1.34 -23.29 -14.93
CA GLU A 157 2.78 -23.12 -15.15
C GLU A 157 3.11 -21.66 -15.49
N LEU A 158 2.33 -21.02 -16.37
CA LEU A 158 2.52 -19.61 -16.74
C LEU A 158 2.34 -18.66 -15.57
N VAL A 159 1.33 -18.89 -14.72
CA VAL A 159 1.09 -18.07 -13.52
C VAL A 159 2.21 -18.27 -12.49
N ARG A 160 2.66 -19.51 -12.33
CA ARG A 160 3.77 -19.85 -11.45
C ARG A 160 5.07 -19.21 -11.93
N HIS A 161 5.37 -19.31 -13.22
CA HIS A 161 6.56 -18.71 -13.83
C HIS A 161 6.52 -17.19 -13.75
N ALA A 162 5.38 -16.56 -14.08
CA ALA A 162 5.22 -15.11 -13.93
C ALA A 162 5.40 -14.66 -12.46
N TYR A 163 4.91 -15.44 -11.50
CA TYR A 163 5.12 -15.17 -10.08
C TYR A 163 6.59 -15.37 -9.66
N GLU A 164 7.23 -16.47 -10.05
CA GLU A 164 8.62 -16.79 -9.71
C GLU A 164 9.61 -15.80 -10.37
N GLU A 165 9.35 -15.38 -11.61
CA GLU A 165 10.11 -14.33 -12.29
C GLU A 165 9.93 -12.97 -11.64
N ASP A 166 8.68 -12.55 -11.35
CA ASP A 166 8.41 -11.25 -10.69
C ASP A 166 9.00 -11.22 -9.28
N VAL A 167 8.87 -12.30 -8.50
CA VAL A 167 9.44 -12.42 -7.14
C VAL A 167 10.98 -12.45 -7.19
N SER A 168 11.57 -13.06 -8.21
CA SER A 168 13.02 -13.07 -8.42
C SER A 168 13.55 -11.69 -8.77
N TRP A 169 12.90 -10.98 -9.71
CA TRP A 169 13.24 -9.61 -10.11
C TRP A 169 13.09 -8.63 -8.94
N THR A 170 11.99 -8.69 -8.19
CA THR A 170 11.75 -7.81 -7.04
C THR A 170 12.74 -8.07 -5.90
N LYS A 171 13.10 -9.33 -5.61
CA LYS A 171 14.14 -9.65 -4.62
C LYS A 171 15.52 -9.11 -5.00
N GLN A 172 15.88 -9.10 -6.29
CA GLN A 172 17.13 -8.48 -6.74
C GLN A 172 17.12 -6.96 -6.52
N GLU A 173 15.99 -6.28 -6.70
CA GLU A 173 15.85 -4.83 -6.47
C GLU A 173 15.71 -4.44 -4.97
N THR A 174 15.27 -5.36 -4.09
CA THR A 174 15.21 -5.11 -2.64
C THR A 174 16.58 -4.96 -1.98
N GLN A 175 17.67 -5.34 -2.66
CA GLN A 175 19.03 -5.34 -2.09
C GLN A 175 19.53 -3.95 -1.64
N GLY A 176 18.89 -2.86 -2.08
CA GLY A 176 19.32 -1.50 -1.75
C GLY A 176 18.73 -0.89 -0.47
N VAL A 177 17.73 -1.49 0.17
CA VAL A 177 17.15 -0.97 1.44
C VAL A 177 17.14 -2.10 2.46
N ASN A 178 18.13 -2.11 3.36
CA ASN A 178 18.25 -3.12 4.41
C ASN A 178 18.17 -2.47 5.79
N ILE A 179 16.94 -2.27 6.27
CA ILE A 179 16.67 -1.71 7.59
C ILE A 179 16.23 -2.81 8.53
N LYS A 180 16.96 -2.96 9.63
CA LYS A 180 16.53 -3.78 10.76
C LYS A 180 15.79 -2.92 11.77
N GLU A 181 14.76 -3.47 12.40
CA GLU A 181 14.07 -2.84 13.52
C GLU A 181 15.02 -2.72 14.70
N ASP A 182 15.58 -1.52 14.89
CA ASP A 182 16.50 -1.20 15.97
C ASP A 182 16.11 0.11 16.63
N TYR A 183 15.70 0.02 17.90
CA TYR A 183 15.37 1.16 18.75
C TYR A 183 16.58 1.65 19.57
N GLY A 184 17.77 1.07 19.38
CA GLY A 184 19.03 1.62 19.86
C GLY A 184 19.49 2.83 19.05
N THR A 185 19.23 2.81 17.73
CA THR A 185 19.61 3.90 16.81
C THR A 185 18.74 5.14 17.00
N PRO A 186 19.32 6.35 17.10
CA PRO A 186 18.56 7.60 17.10
C PRO A 186 17.69 7.75 15.85
N ALA A 187 16.50 8.33 15.99
CA ALA A 187 15.57 8.50 14.87
C ALA A 187 16.15 9.29 13.69
N ALA A 188 16.94 10.34 13.99
CA ALA A 188 17.60 11.15 12.96
C ALA A 188 18.60 10.34 12.14
N GLU A 189 19.35 9.44 12.79
CA GLU A 189 20.30 8.55 12.14
C GLU A 189 19.57 7.51 11.28
N LEU A 190 18.52 6.88 11.81
CA LEU A 190 17.66 5.97 11.05
C LEU A 190 17.10 6.65 9.79
N PHE A 191 16.58 7.87 9.94
CA PHE A 191 15.98 8.59 8.82
C PHE A 191 17.03 8.98 7.78
N THR A 192 18.22 9.36 8.22
CA THR A 192 19.35 9.67 7.34
C THR A 192 19.77 8.45 6.53
N GLN A 193 19.94 7.29 7.19
CA GLN A 193 20.34 6.06 6.53
C GLN A 193 19.30 5.62 5.50
N LEU A 194 18.02 5.59 5.89
CA LEU A 194 16.94 5.25 4.97
C LEU A 194 16.86 6.22 3.78
N ALA A 195 17.11 7.52 4.00
CA ALA A 195 17.14 8.49 2.92
C ALA A 195 18.28 8.22 1.94
N MET A 196 19.48 7.88 2.42
CA MET A 196 20.61 7.47 1.57
C MET A 196 20.26 6.24 0.74
N ASP A 197 19.75 5.19 1.39
CA ASP A 197 19.38 3.93 0.74
C ASP A 197 18.34 4.17 -0.37
N LEU A 198 17.30 4.96 -0.07
CA LEU A 198 16.29 5.31 -1.05
C LEU A 198 16.84 6.19 -2.19
N ILE A 199 17.76 7.13 -1.92
CA ILE A 199 18.38 7.97 -2.95
C ILE A 199 19.25 7.12 -3.88
N ASN A 200 19.99 6.16 -3.33
CA ASN A 200 20.84 5.25 -4.10
C ASN A 200 20.02 4.40 -5.09
N VAL A 201 18.78 4.06 -4.74
CA VAL A 201 17.92 3.21 -5.59
C VAL A 201 16.94 4.01 -6.45
N LEU A 202 16.30 5.05 -5.91
CA LEU A 202 15.23 5.81 -6.56
C LEU A 202 15.69 7.18 -7.11
N GLY A 203 16.96 7.52 -6.91
CA GLY A 203 17.52 8.81 -7.26
C GLY A 203 16.95 9.97 -6.45
N LEU A 204 17.08 11.18 -7.00
CA LEU A 204 16.74 12.43 -6.31
C LEU A 204 15.22 12.65 -6.11
N SER A 205 14.37 11.73 -6.55
CA SER A 205 12.92 11.79 -6.32
C SER A 205 12.55 11.82 -4.83
N VAL A 206 13.41 11.24 -3.98
CA VAL A 206 13.32 11.23 -2.52
C VAL A 206 13.47 12.63 -1.92
N LEU A 207 14.21 13.53 -2.56
CA LEU A 207 14.39 14.90 -2.06
C LEU A 207 13.11 15.75 -2.16
N SER A 208 12.14 15.32 -2.98
CA SER A 208 10.82 15.98 -3.04
C SER A 208 10.03 15.89 -1.72
N ASP A 209 10.50 15.05 -0.81
CA ASP A 209 9.89 14.75 0.47
C ASP A 209 10.54 15.53 1.63
N ILE A 210 11.57 16.34 1.39
CA ILE A 210 12.17 17.20 2.42
C ILE A 210 11.13 18.19 2.95
N SER A 211 11.07 18.33 4.27
CA SER A 211 10.22 19.32 4.95
C SER A 211 11.10 20.44 5.49
N SER A 212 10.67 21.69 5.31
CA SER A 212 11.34 22.88 5.86
C SER A 212 10.36 23.71 6.68
N PRO A 213 10.71 24.13 7.91
CA PRO A 213 11.92 23.78 8.63
C PRO A 213 11.93 22.30 9.09
N VAL A 214 13.14 21.72 9.22
CA VAL A 214 13.30 20.37 9.80
C VAL A 214 12.96 20.44 11.28
N ALA A 215 12.00 19.64 11.73
CA ALA A 215 11.54 19.66 13.12
C ALA A 215 12.42 18.77 14.03
N MET A 216 13.04 17.73 13.47
CA MET A 216 13.86 16.77 14.19
C MET A 216 15.31 17.26 14.40
N THR A 217 15.75 17.31 15.66
CA THR A 217 17.14 17.65 16.01
C THR A 217 18.10 16.56 15.55
N GLY A 218 19.23 16.96 14.95
CA GLY A 218 20.27 16.03 14.48
C GLY A 218 20.00 15.43 13.10
N LEU A 219 18.85 15.72 12.48
CA LEU A 219 18.55 15.28 11.11
C LEU A 219 19.21 16.24 10.10
N PRO A 220 19.99 15.74 9.11
CA PRO A 220 20.56 16.59 8.06
C PRO A 220 19.48 17.30 7.24
N SER A 221 19.77 18.51 6.78
CA SER A 221 18.80 19.35 6.05
C SER A 221 18.34 18.78 4.70
N TRP A 222 19.06 17.79 4.15
CA TRP A 222 18.71 17.10 2.92
C TRP A 222 17.88 15.83 3.16
N ALA A 223 17.82 15.33 4.40
CA ALA A 223 17.09 14.12 4.72
C ALA A 223 15.61 14.42 4.98
N PRO A 224 14.67 13.63 4.43
CA PRO A 224 13.26 13.79 4.73
C PRO A 224 12.93 13.55 6.20
N ASP A 225 12.23 14.50 6.80
CA ASP A 225 11.61 14.30 8.11
C ASP A 225 10.25 13.59 7.94
N TRP A 226 10.23 12.27 8.06
CA TRP A 226 9.00 11.46 8.01
C TRP A 226 8.12 11.58 9.25
N ASN A 227 8.61 12.28 10.29
CA ASN A 227 7.84 12.61 11.49
C ASN A 227 7.23 14.01 11.43
N ALA A 228 7.67 14.87 10.51
CA ALA A 228 7.15 16.22 10.36
C ALA A 228 5.64 16.20 10.06
N ASN A 229 4.84 16.66 11.02
CA ASN A 229 3.40 16.74 10.86
C ASN A 229 3.06 17.95 9.99
N ASN A 230 3.05 17.74 8.69
CA ASN A 230 2.82 18.79 7.71
C ASN A 230 1.31 19.15 7.70
N LYS A 231 0.88 19.98 8.67
CA LYS A 231 -0.50 20.49 8.76
C LYS A 231 -0.92 21.30 7.51
N ASP A 232 0.00 21.60 6.59
CA ASP A 232 -0.23 22.41 5.38
C ASP A 232 -0.40 21.62 4.07
N GLN A 233 -0.47 20.28 4.07
CA GLN A 233 -0.83 19.55 2.85
C GLN A 233 -2.33 19.58 2.50
N SER A 234 -3.13 20.47 3.12
CA SER A 234 -4.48 20.81 2.64
C SER A 234 -4.49 21.77 1.46
N VAL A 235 -3.35 22.17 0.91
CA VAL A 235 -3.29 23.04 -0.27
C VAL A 235 -2.66 22.28 -1.42
N GLY A 236 -3.50 21.55 -2.15
CA GLY A 236 -3.29 21.30 -3.57
C GLY A 236 -3.27 22.63 -4.32
N ARG A 237 -2.19 23.41 -4.20
CA ARG A 237 -1.87 24.46 -5.16
C ARG A 237 -1.27 23.76 -6.36
N SER A 238 -2.15 23.44 -7.30
CA SER A 238 -1.76 23.23 -8.68
C SER A 238 -0.90 24.42 -9.10
N ARG A 239 0.40 24.19 -9.34
CA ARG A 239 1.37 25.16 -9.89
C ARG A 239 0.95 25.75 -11.25
N ARG A 240 -0.22 25.38 -11.76
CA ARG A 240 -0.84 25.88 -12.97
C ARG A 240 -1.62 27.20 -12.76
N ALA A 241 -2.06 27.51 -11.54
CA ALA A 241 -2.82 28.74 -11.27
C ALA A 241 -1.92 29.99 -11.11
N GLU A 242 -0.69 29.84 -10.61
CA GLU A 242 0.22 30.97 -10.40
C GLU A 242 0.83 31.53 -11.71
N ARG A 243 0.81 30.76 -12.81
CA ARG A 243 1.27 31.25 -14.12
C ARG A 243 0.24 32.10 -14.87
N GLN A 244 -1.03 32.10 -14.47
CA GLN A 244 -2.06 32.89 -15.14
C GLN A 244 -2.24 34.30 -14.54
N LEU A 245 -1.76 34.54 -13.33
CA LEU A 245 -1.80 35.86 -12.67
C LEU A 245 -0.56 36.72 -12.94
N ALA A 246 0.50 36.17 -13.54
CA ALA A 246 1.73 36.91 -13.87
C ALA A 246 1.72 37.56 -15.28
N HIS A 247 0.60 37.50 -16.01
CA HIS A 247 0.46 38.09 -17.35
C HIS A 247 -0.65 39.15 -17.44
N THR A 248 -1.16 39.63 -16.30
CA THR A 248 -2.07 40.77 -16.24
C THR A 248 -1.65 41.72 -15.13
N THR A 249 -0.50 42.37 -15.32
CA THR A 249 -0.15 43.66 -14.69
C THR A 249 0.87 44.36 -15.55
#